data_AF-A0A2V6SHW0-F1
#
_entry.id   AF-A0A2V6SHW0-F1
#
_cell.length_a   1.000
_cell.length_b   1.000
_cell.length_c   1.000
_cell.angle_alpha   90.00
_cell.angle_beta   90.00
_cell.angle_gamma   90.00
#
_symmetry.space_group_name_H-M   'P 1'
#
loop_
_entity.id
_entity.type
_entity.pdbx_description
1 polymer ?
#
loop_
_entity_poly.entity_id
_entity_poly.type
_entity_poly.pdbx_seq_one_letter_code
_entity_poly.pdbx_strand_id
1 'polypeptide(L)' 'MTLKTTELAWRNGDRNLLTDAAVEITRTGTTIRGQGLDVRMAEESAVIAKSVRVVITDRNKANLAFFPRGGS' A
#
# COMPACT_ATOMS: atom_id res chain seq x y z
N MET A 1 8.21 -8.84 3.05
CA MET A 1 7.31 -7.89 2.36
C MET A 1 7.96 -7.52 1.05
N THR A 2 7.19 -7.37 -0.02
CA THR A 2 7.70 -6.88 -1.31
C THR A 2 6.79 -5.79 -1.86
N LEU A 3 7.39 -4.80 -2.53
CA LEU A 3 6.71 -3.77 -3.30
C LEU A 3 7.25 -3.86 -4.73
N LYS A 4 6.36 -3.96 -5.71
CA LYS A 4 6.69 -3.92 -7.13
C LYS A 4 5.99 -2.74 -7.77
N THR A 5 6.73 -1.99 -8.57
CA THR A 5 6.28 -0.86 -9.38
C THR A 5 7.27 -0.65 -10.52
N THR A 6 6.85 0.01 -11.59
CA THR A 6 7.74 0.36 -12.72
C THR A 6 8.62 1.56 -12.41
N GLU A 7 8.15 2.47 -11.56
CA GLU A 7 8.86 3.66 -11.15
C GLU A 7 8.56 3.99 -9.69
N LEU A 8 9.54 4.60 -9.02
CA LEU A 8 9.43 5.02 -7.63
C LEU A 8 10.26 6.28 -7.43
N ALA A 9 9.61 7.34 -6.97
CA ALA A 9 10.26 8.58 -6.60
C ALA A 9 10.55 8.60 -5.09
N TRP A 10 11.75 9.07 -4.73
CA TRP A 10 12.13 9.34 -3.34
C TRP A 10 12.23 10.84 -3.12
N ARG A 11 11.52 11.35 -2.11
CA ARG A 11 11.64 12.72 -1.62
C ARG A 11 12.33 12.70 -0.25
N ASN A 12 13.62 13.02 -0.25
CA ASN A 12 14.45 12.93 0.95
C ASN A 12 14.00 13.88 2.08
N GLY A 13 13.59 15.10 1.74
CA GLY A 13 13.17 16.11 2.73
C GLY A 13 12.01 15.63 3.60
N ASP A 14 10.99 15.04 2.98
CA ASP A 14 9.78 14.56 3.67
C ASP A 14 9.87 13.07 4.05
N ARG A 15 11.02 12.43 3.77
CA ARG A 15 11.22 10.97 3.86
C ARG A 15 10.06 10.18 3.23
N ASN A 16 9.69 10.55 2.01
CA ASN A 16 8.49 10.06 1.35
C ASN A 16 8.81 9.26 0.08
N LEU A 17 8.18 8.09 -0.11
CA LEU A 17 8.24 7.31 -1.36
C LEU A 17 6.91 7.42 -2.12
N LEU A 18 6.98 7.76 -3.40
CA LEU A 18 5.80 8.10 -4.20
C LEU A 18 5.86 7.41 -5.56
N THR A 19 4.71 7.01 -6.08
CA THR A 19 4.57 6.62 -7.49
C THR A 19 3.13 6.73 -7.96
N ASP A 20 2.93 7.28 -9.16
CA ASP A 20 1.62 7.29 -9.83
C ASP A 20 1.38 6.02 -10.66
N ALA A 21 2.39 5.15 -10.78
CA ALA A 21 2.31 3.89 -11.50
C ALA A 21 1.53 2.82 -10.72
N ALA A 22 1.28 1.71 -11.41
CA ALA A 22 0.66 0.53 -10.80
C ALA A 22 1.60 -0.09 -9.77
N VAL A 23 1.05 -0.46 -8.62
CA VAL A 23 1.78 -1.08 -7.51
C VAL A 23 1.20 -2.45 -7.14
N GLU A 24 2.08 -3.37 -6.78
CA GLU A 24 1.74 -4.62 -6.12
C GLU A 24 2.53 -4.75 -4.82
N ILE A 25 1.83 -4.85 -3.70
CA ILE A 25 2.40 -5.04 -2.37
C ILE A 25 2.03 -6.45 -1.90
N THR A 26 3.02 -7.25 -1.56
CA THR A 26 2.80 -8.57 -0.95
C THR A 26 3.32 -8.57 0.48
N ARG A 27 2.43 -8.86 1.43
CA ARG A 27 2.72 -8.98 2.85
C ARG A 27 1.88 -10.10 3.45
N THR A 28 2.54 -11.05 4.10
CA THR A 28 1.97 -12.04 5.03
C THR A 28 0.55 -12.51 4.66
N GLY A 29 0.43 -13.37 3.65
CA GLY A 29 -0.87 -13.94 3.24
C GLY A 29 -1.82 -12.95 2.55
N THR A 30 -1.35 -11.76 2.17
CA THR A 30 -2.12 -10.74 1.46
C THR A 30 -1.32 -10.15 0.30
N THR A 31 -2.00 -9.96 -0.84
CA THR A 31 -1.51 -9.16 -1.96
C THR A 31 -2.46 -7.99 -2.19
N ILE A 32 -1.91 -6.78 -2.21
CA ILE A 32 -2.63 -5.54 -2.48
C ILE A 32 -2.14 -5.01 -3.82
N ARG A 33 -3.07 -4.69 -4.71
CA ARG A 33 -2.80 -4.04 -6.00
C ARG A 33 -3.55 -2.73 -6.07
N GLY A 34 -2.98 -1.76 -6.76
CA GLY A 34 -3.66 -0.49 -7.05
C GLY A 34 -2.73 0.47 -7.77
N GLN A 35 -3.03 1.75 -7.70
CA GLN A 35 -2.29 2.81 -8.37
C GLN A 35 -2.22 4.06 -7.49
N GLY A 36 -1.10 4.80 -7.58
CA GLY A 36 -0.90 6.02 -6.81
C GLY A 36 -0.53 5.71 -5.35
N LEU A 37 0.71 5.29 -5.12
CA LEU A 37 1.25 4.98 -3.79
C LEU A 37 1.96 6.21 -3.21
N ASP A 38 1.65 6.52 -1.95
CA ASP A 38 2.31 7.54 -1.11
C ASP A 38 2.68 6.88 0.22
N VAL A 39 3.98 6.77 0.53
CA VAL A 39 4.51 6.13 1.75
C VAL A 39 5.30 7.13 2.58
N ARG A 40 4.68 7.59 3.66
CA ARG A 40 5.26 8.56 4.58
C ARG A 40 5.99 7.82 5.70
N MET A 41 7.31 7.70 5.55
CA MET A 41 8.12 6.89 6.48
C MET A 41 8.08 7.41 7.92
N ALA A 42 8.01 8.73 8.11
CA ALA A 42 7.94 9.34 9.43
C ALA A 42 6.63 9.03 10.17
N GLU A 43 5.54 8.81 9.42
CA GLU A 43 4.21 8.49 9.95
C GLU A 43 3.95 6.97 10.00
N GLU A 44 4.90 6.16 9.51
CA GLU A 44 4.72 4.72 9.30
C GLU A 44 3.45 4.37 8.51
N SER A 45 3.04 5.26 7.60
CA SER A 45 1.78 5.19 6.88
C SER A 45 1.98 5.03 5.36
N ALA A 46 1.03 4.35 4.72
CA ALA A 46 1.01 4.20 3.27
C ALA A 46 -0.43 4.29 2.74
N VAL A 47 -0.61 5.03 1.65
CA VAL A 47 -1.89 5.20 0.98
C VAL A 47 -1.78 4.75 -0.47
N ILE A 48 -2.76 3.96 -0.93
CA ILE A 48 -2.95 3.68 -2.35
C ILE A 48 -4.24 4.38 -2.78
N ALA A 49 -4.12 5.32 -3.71
CA ALA A 49 -5.20 6.25 -4.00
C ALA A 49 -6.32 5.66 -4.87
N LYS A 50 -5.99 4.75 -5.79
CA LYS A 50 -6.92 4.32 -6.85
C LYS A 50 -6.88 2.82 -7.11
N SER A 51 -8.01 2.31 -7.60
CA SER A 51 -8.17 0.93 -8.13
C SER A 51 -7.65 -0.15 -7.18
N VAL A 52 -7.89 0.04 -5.87
CA VAL A 52 -7.37 -0.85 -4.84
C VAL A 52 -8.09 -2.19 -4.87
N ARG A 53 -7.34 -3.27 -5.08
CA ARG A 53 -7.81 -4.65 -4.95
C ARG A 53 -6.95 -5.39 -3.93
N VAL A 54 -7.58 -5.96 -2.93
CA VAL A 54 -6.94 -6.78 -1.91
C VAL A 54 -7.31 -8.24 -2.13
N VAL A 55 -6.30 -9.12 -2.16
CA VAL A 55 -6.45 -10.57 -2.28
C VAL A 55 -5.81 -11.22 -1.06
N ILE A 56 -6.61 -11.96 -0.29
CA ILE A 56 -6.10 -12.80 0.79
C ILE A 56 -5.64 -14.12 0.17
N THR A 57 -4.34 -14.36 0.20
CA THR A 57 -3.68 -15.56 -0.34
C THR A 57 -3.49 -16.65 0.72
N ASP A 58 -3.45 -16.29 2.01
CA ASP A 58 -3.43 -17.22 3.14
C ASP A 58 -4.19 -16.61 4.34
N ARG A 59 -5.37 -17.16 4.64
CA ARG A 59 -6.26 -16.65 5.69
C ARG A 59 -5.69 -16.80 7.11
N ASN A 60 -4.81 -17.78 7.33
CA ASN A 60 -4.23 -18.02 8.65
C ASN A 60 -3.07 -17.06 8.96
N LYS A 61 -2.64 -16.30 7.95
CA LYS A 61 -1.49 -15.37 8.05
C LYS A 61 -1.87 -13.92 7.77
N ALA A 62 -2.94 -13.68 7.01
CA ALA A 62 -3.41 -12.34 6.72
C ALA A 62 -3.84 -11.59 7.99
N ASN A 63 -3.32 -10.38 8.16
CA ASN A 63 -3.69 -9.47 9.26
C ASN A 63 -4.41 -8.23 8.71
N LEU A 64 -5.39 -8.46 7.83
CA LEU A 64 -6.17 -7.39 7.21
C LEU A 64 -7.34 -7.01 8.13
N ALA A 65 -7.30 -5.80 8.67
CA ALA A 65 -8.43 -5.20 9.37
C ALA A 65 -9.21 -4.29 8.41
N PHE A 66 -10.51 -4.51 8.28
CA PHE A 66 -11.40 -3.60 7.57
C PHE A 66 -11.90 -2.55 8.55
N PHE A 67 -11.47 -1.30 8.39
CA PHE A 67 -12.03 -0.17 9.12
C PHE A 67 -13.05 0.51 8.20
N PRO A 68 -14.36 0.25 8.36
CA PRO A 68 -15.35 1.06 7.66
C PRO A 68 -15.11 2.52 8.05
N ARG A 69 -15.04 3.41 7.07
CA ARG A 69 -15.08 4.85 7.35
C ARG A 69 -16.40 5.10 8.08
N GLY A 70 -16.32 5.43 9.37
CA GLY A 70 -17.49 5.85 10.14
C GLY A 70 -18.15 6.98 9.39
N GLY A 71 -19.42 6.78 9.00
CA GLY A 71 -20.24 7.86 8.51
C GLY A 71 -20.49 8.85 9.65
N SER A 72 -20.15 10.11 9.41
CA SER A 72 -20.60 11.27 10.18
C SER A 72 -20.78 12.41 9.19
#